data_AF-A0A953A664-F1
#
_entry.id   AF-A0A953A664-F1
#
_cell.length_a   1.000
_cell.length_b   1.000
_cell.length_c   1.000
_cell.angle_alpha   90.00
_cell.angle_beta   90.00
_cell.angle_gamma   90.00
#
_symmetry.space_group_name_H-M   'P 1'
#
loop_
_entity.id
_entity.type
_entity.pdbx_description
1 polymer ?
#
loop_
_entity_poly.entity_id
_entity_poly.type
_entity_poly.pdbx_seq_one_letter_code
_entity_poly.pdbx_strand_id
1 'polypeptide(L)' 'MKKTIIIVLVLLGIYWLFDHTSPLPFNHESLGLINHGIHRIIGVVCIVVAAFLGWKWKRKSQITY' A
#
# COMPACT_ATOMS: atom_id res chain seq x y z
N MET A 1 -16.35 2.33 5.30
CA MET A 1 -15.84 1.28 4.39
C MET A 1 -14.88 1.82 3.34
N LYS A 2 -15.29 2.67 2.40
CA LYS A 2 -14.43 3.15 1.29
C LYS A 2 -13.14 3.85 1.77
N LYS A 3 -13.26 4.85 2.66
CA LYS A 3 -12.10 5.54 3.25
C LYS A 3 -11.17 4.58 4.01
N THR A 4 -11.74 3.61 4.72
CA THR A 4 -11.00 2.57 5.46
C THR A 4 -10.10 1.75 4.52
N ILE A 5 -10.60 1.36 3.35
CA ILE A 5 -9.83 0.59 2.35
C ILE A 5 -8.61 1.39 1.87
N ILE A 6 -8.78 2.69 1.59
CA ILE A 6 -7.66 3.56 1.19
C ILE A 6 -6.64 3.67 2.32
N ILE A 7 -7.10 3.89 3.56
CA ILE A 7 -6.21 4.00 4.72
C ILE A 7 -5.40 2.71 4.90
N VAL A 8 -6.06 1.56 4.83
CA VAL A 8 -5.39 0.25 4.94
C VAL A 8 -4.36 0.08 3.83
N LEU A 9 -4.71 0.40 2.57
CA LEU A 9 -3.77 0.31 1.43
C LEU A 9 -2.57 1.24 1.58
N VAL A 10 -2.76 2.45 2.12
CA VAL A 10 -1.66 3.38 2.36
C VAL A 10 -0.74 2.87 3.46
N LEU A 11 -1.30 2.39 4.57
CA LEU A 11 -0.51 1.84 5.68
C LEU A 11 0.25 0.58 5.25
N LEU A 12 -0.38 -0.32 4.48
CA LEU A 12 0.30 -1.47 3.90
C LEU A 12 1.38 -1.04 2.92
N GLY A 13 1.09 -0.08 2.03
CA GLY A 13 2.06 0.40 1.06
C GLY A 13 3.31 0.97 1.72
N ILE A 14 3.12 1.77 2.79
CA ILE A 14 4.21 2.30 3.61
C ILE A 14 4.98 1.18 4.30
N TYR A 15 4.27 0.23 4.92
CA TYR A 15 4.87 -0.92 5.60
C TYR A 15 5.80 -1.72 4.69
N TRP A 16 5.38 -1.96 3.45
CA TRP A 16 6.17 -2.68 2.46
C TRP A 16 7.29 -1.83 1.82
N LEU A 17 7.16 -0.51 1.85
CA LEU A 17 8.17 0.41 1.32
C LEU A 17 9.36 0.56 2.25
N PHE A 18 9.12 0.53 3.57
CA PHE A 18 10.18 0.56 4.56
C PHE A 18 10.73 -0.85 4.77
N ASP A 19 12.05 -0.95 4.58
CA ASP A 19 12.79 -2.16 4.86
C ASP A 19 12.63 -2.50 6.35
N HIS A 20 12.13 -3.69 6.65
CA HIS A 20 11.88 -4.12 8.01
C HIS A 20 12.39 -5.53 8.24
N THR A 21 13.03 -5.72 9.39
CA THR A 21 13.59 -7.00 9.84
C THR A 21 12.81 -7.51 11.05
N SER A 22 13.17 -8.70 11.54
CA SER A 22 12.58 -9.26 12.76
C SER A 22 12.66 -8.25 13.92
N PRO A 23 11.59 -8.02 14.72
CA PRO A 23 10.42 -8.89 14.96
C PRO A 23 9.16 -8.54 14.14
N LEU A 24 9.26 -7.69 13.12
CA LEU A 24 8.08 -7.27 12.35
C LEU A 24 7.59 -8.42 11.43
N PRO A 25 6.26 -8.68 11.34
CA PRO A 25 5.70 -9.79 10.54
C PRO A 25 5.92 -9.57 9.03
N PHE A 26 6.02 -10.62 8.22
CA PHE A 26 6.28 -10.48 6.76
C PHE A 26 7.59 -9.75 6.42
N ASN A 27 8.57 -9.76 7.32
CA ASN A 27 9.90 -9.21 7.05
C ASN A 27 10.63 -10.00 5.95
N HIS A 28 11.65 -9.36 5.35
CA HIS A 28 12.39 -9.89 4.19
C HIS A 28 13.05 -11.24 4.45
N GLU A 29 13.51 -11.48 5.69
CA GLU A 29 14.15 -12.72 6.12
C GLU A 29 13.12 -13.86 6.25
N SER A 30 11.93 -13.57 6.79
CA SER A 30 10.87 -14.55 7.03
C SER A 30 10.20 -15.05 5.76
N LEU A 31 10.19 -14.23 4.70
CA LEU A 31 9.60 -14.58 3.41
C LEU A 31 10.63 -15.10 2.40
N GLY A 32 11.91 -15.24 2.79
CA GLY A 32 12.98 -15.61 1.87
C GLY A 32 13.18 -14.61 0.73
N LEU A 33 12.67 -13.38 0.89
CA LEU A 33 12.77 -12.30 -0.08
C LEU A 33 14.13 -11.61 0.10
N ILE A 34 15.20 -12.31 -0.29
CA ILE A 34 16.58 -11.78 -0.35
C ILE A 34 16.66 -10.55 -1.28
N ASN A 35 15.68 -10.39 -2.17
CA ASN A 35 15.60 -9.25 -3.09
C ASN A 35 14.71 -8.12 -2.53
N HIS A 36 15.37 -7.14 -1.90
CA HIS A 36 14.78 -5.89 -1.40
C HIS A 36 13.96 -5.11 -2.47
N GLY A 37 14.22 -5.35 -3.76
CA GLY A 37 13.49 -4.70 -4.86
C GLY A 37 12.01 -5.05 -4.91
N ILE A 38 11.63 -6.31 -4.63
CA ILE A 38 10.25 -6.78 -4.76
C ILE A 38 9.33 -6.11 -3.74
N HIS A 39 9.80 -5.97 -2.49
CA HIS A 39 9.04 -5.31 -1.44
C HIS A 39 8.74 -3.85 -1.76
N ARG A 40 9.75 -3.14 -2.27
CA ARG A 40 9.58 -1.76 -2.71
C ARG A 40 8.56 -1.63 -3.83
N ILE A 41 8.57 -2.56 -4.80
CA ILE A 41 7.58 -2.60 -5.89
C ILE A 41 6.17 -2.80 -5.33
N ILE A 42 5.98 -3.77 -4.43
CA ILE A 42 4.67 -4.04 -3.80
C ILE A 42 4.17 -2.80 -3.04
N GLY A 43 5.04 -2.17 -2.24
CA GLY A 43 4.73 -0.95 -1.51
C GLY A 43 4.27 0.20 -2.43
N VAL A 44 5.03 0.44 -3.51
CA VAL A 44 4.69 1.46 -4.51
C VAL A 44 3.36 1.16 -5.18
N VAL A 45 3.11 -0.08 -5.59
CA VAL A 45 1.84 -0.49 -6.22
C VAL A 45 0.66 -0.24 -5.28
N CYS A 46 0.77 -0.60 -4.01
CA CYS A 46 -0.28 -0.33 -3.01
C CYS A 46 -0.59 1.17 -2.89
N ILE A 47 0.42 2.02 -2.82
CA ILE A 47 0.24 3.49 -2.74
C ILE A 47 -0.42 4.03 -4.02
N VAL A 48 0.03 3.59 -5.19
CA VAL A 48 -0.53 4.03 -6.49
C VAL A 48 -2.00 3.62 -6.61
N VAL A 49 -2.35 2.38 -6.23
CA VAL A 49 -3.74 1.91 -6.22
C VAL A 49 -4.59 2.71 -5.24
N ALA A 50 -4.07 3.01 -4.04
CA ALA A 50 -4.77 3.83 -3.05
C ALA A 50 -5.07 5.23 -3.59
N ALA A 51 -4.08 5.87 -4.21
CA ALA A 51 -4.21 7.19 -4.81
C ALA A 51 -5.22 7.19 -5.98
N PHE A 52 -5.15 6.18 -6.85
CA PHE A 52 -6.09 6.02 -7.97
C PHE A 52 -7.54 5.84 -7.49
N LEU A 53 -7.77 4.98 -6.49
CA LEU A 53 -9.09 4.77 -5.90
C LEU A 53 -9.61 6.05 -5.23
N GLY A 54 -8.76 6.77 -4.49
CA GLY A 54 -9.09 8.05 -3.89
C GLY A 54 -9.51 9.09 -4.94
N TRP A 55 -8.75 9.20 -6.03
CA TRP A 55 -9.05 10.13 -7.13
C TRP A 55 -10.37 9.76 -7.84
N LYS A 56 -10.58 8.49 -8.17
CA LYS A 56 -11.82 8.02 -8.82
C LYS A 56 -13.04 8.32 -7.96
N TRP A 57 -12.95 8.13 -6.65
CA TRP A 57 -14.06 8.41 -5.73
C TRP A 57 -14.30 9.89 -5.50
N LYS A 58 -13.25 10.71 -5.43
CA LYS A 58 -13.40 12.18 -5.39
C LYS A 58 -14.19 12.66 -6.62
N ARG A 59 -13.86 12.17 -7.83
CA ARG A 59 -14.58 12.54 -9.06
C ARG A 59 -16.03 12.07 -9.05
N LYS A 60 -16.32 10.85 -8.61
CA LYS A 60 -17.70 10.36 -8.52
C LYS A 60 -18.57 11.24 -7.59
N SER A 61 -18.00 11.70 -6.49
CA SER A 61 -18.69 12.59 -5.55
C SER A 61 -18.97 13.99 -6.10
N GLN A 62 -18.27 14.44 -7.14
CA GLN A 62 -18.43 15.78 -7.73
C GLN A 62 -19.42 15.79 -8.90
N ILE A 63 -19.77 14.63 -9.45
CA ILE A 63 -20.68 14.49 -10.60
C ILE A 63 -22.15 14.31 -10.16
N THR A 64 -22.40 14.08 -8.87
CA THR A 64 -23.76 13.82 -8.33
C THR A 64 -24.42 15.07 -7.73
N TYR A 65 -24.01 16.26 -8.15
CA TYR A 65 -24.64 17.53 -7.78
C TYR A 65 -25.30 18.17 -8.99
#